data_AF-A0A958EE43-F1
#
_entry.id   AF-A0A958EE43-F1
#
_cell.length_a   1.000
_cell.length_b   1.000
_cell.length_c   1.000
_cell.angle_alpha   90.00
_cell.angle_beta   90.00
_cell.angle_gamma   90.00
#
_symmetry.space_group_name_H-M   'P 1'
#
loop_
_entity.id
_entity.type
_entity.pdbx_description
1 polymer ?
#
loop_
_entity_poly.entity_id
_entity_poly.type
_entity_poly.pdbx_seq_one_letter_code
_entity_poly.pdbx_strand_id
1 'polypeptide(L)'
;MSIEWKIPRAQLMVFFNQMLRSRTDFQVLIPYTETPLLTISLQPGKARAHLVLGRKAYQKECGITPGRSGFSETPPFDVIKETLIQSGILEYPNLSQFLKELHHFTRQGFQQSRRPLCLALDTNLLRDRFYTTQQGWISHLPQNQVGFVVSPHIKMELNFTKTKYREKHLSYFRKQMAAKAFQKYISRFNNQNCLEDRRRRLGFLEFEKMRQKQWLIELPTLDEDELQGSGDNNIILNYRQAVEEQQIDILLLSRDSDFIAQAEGIAGIHPFRLQTPANPVSQIDIGNWEQLSQFLYCLTITYGMIAILQDKTLIHLMGIWSGKLPGDWKREELLIFMDEEESAHLAIMRQLQILKEMDLEHELVFA
;
A
#
# COMPACT_ATOMS: atom_id res chain seq x y z
N MET A 1 -27.10 -11.03 15.87
CA MET A 1 -26.35 -9.76 15.87
C MET A 1 -25.17 -9.92 14.91
N SER A 2 -24.41 -8.87 14.58
CA SER A 2 -23.18 -9.02 13.80
C SER A 2 -22.04 -8.48 14.65
N ILE A 3 -21.04 -9.30 14.93
CA ILE A 3 -19.95 -8.88 15.79
C ILE A 3 -18.93 -8.09 14.96
N GLU A 4 -18.55 -6.92 15.46
CA GLU A 4 -17.63 -5.97 14.82
C GLU A 4 -16.32 -5.93 15.59
N TRP A 5 -15.20 -6.13 14.89
CA TRP A 5 -13.86 -6.10 15.49
C TRP A 5 -12.94 -5.17 14.75
N LYS A 6 -12.24 -4.32 15.49
CA LYS A 6 -11.16 -3.50 14.94
C LYS A 6 -9.84 -4.18 15.25
N ILE A 7 -9.10 -4.56 14.22
CA ILE A 7 -7.80 -5.22 14.39
C ILE A 7 -6.72 -4.57 13.52
N PRO A 8 -5.46 -4.52 13.97
CA PRO A 8 -4.32 -4.22 13.12
C PRO A 8 -4.17 -5.28 12.01
N ARG A 9 -3.68 -4.86 10.84
CA ARG A 9 -3.36 -5.77 9.72
C ARG A 9 -2.58 -7.01 10.16
N ALA A 10 -1.57 -6.86 11.02
CA ALA A 10 -0.70 -7.97 11.44
C ALA A 10 -1.50 -9.12 12.10
N GLN A 11 -2.62 -8.80 12.76
CA GLN A 11 -3.50 -9.78 13.39
C GLN A 11 -4.35 -10.58 12.39
N LEU A 12 -4.33 -10.26 11.09
CA LEU A 12 -4.92 -11.12 10.05
C LEU A 12 -4.32 -12.53 10.03
N MET A 13 -3.09 -12.70 10.53
CA MET A 13 -2.47 -14.03 10.68
C MET A 13 -3.28 -14.99 11.56
N VAL A 14 -4.07 -14.48 12.52
CA VAL A 14 -5.01 -15.28 13.32
C VAL A 14 -6.04 -15.96 12.43
N PHE A 15 -6.55 -15.24 11.43
CA PHE A 15 -7.50 -15.77 10.46
C PHE A 15 -6.84 -16.86 9.61
N PHE A 16 -5.62 -16.62 9.14
CA PHE A 16 -4.90 -17.61 8.32
C PHE A 16 -4.62 -18.90 9.10
N ASN A 17 -4.29 -18.80 10.39
CA ASN A 17 -4.14 -19.96 11.26
C ASN A 17 -5.44 -20.77 11.36
N GLN A 18 -6.57 -20.10 11.50
CA GLN A 18 -7.87 -20.78 11.57
C GLN A 18 -8.26 -21.38 10.21
N MET A 19 -8.08 -20.64 9.12
CA MET A 19 -8.37 -21.08 7.76
C MET A 19 -7.46 -22.22 7.30
N LEU A 20 -6.20 -22.26 7.75
CA LEU A 20 -5.28 -23.37 7.46
C LEU A 20 -5.78 -24.69 8.06
N ARG A 21 -6.49 -24.65 9.20
CA ARG A 21 -6.99 -25.85 9.88
C ARG A 21 -8.12 -26.53 9.13
N SER A 22 -8.94 -25.78 8.38
CA SER A 22 -10.00 -26.38 7.55
C SER A 22 -9.44 -27.13 6.33
N ARG A 23 -8.20 -26.82 5.92
CA ARG A 23 -7.53 -27.36 4.72
C ARG A 23 -8.29 -27.10 3.42
N THR A 24 -9.14 -26.08 3.41
CA THR A 24 -9.89 -25.62 2.23
C THR A 24 -9.35 -24.29 1.75
N ASP A 25 -9.39 -24.07 0.43
CA ASP A 25 -9.06 -22.77 -0.14
C ASP A 25 -10.12 -21.73 0.26
N PHE A 26 -9.73 -20.47 0.36
CA PHE A 26 -10.67 -19.38 0.55
C PHE A 26 -10.71 -18.46 -0.66
N GLN A 27 -11.87 -17.88 -0.90
CA GLN A 27 -12.13 -16.97 -2.01
C GLN A 27 -12.11 -15.52 -1.52
N VAL A 28 -11.51 -14.63 -2.31
CA VAL A 28 -11.54 -13.19 -2.08
C VAL A 28 -12.54 -12.56 -3.03
N LEU A 29 -13.62 -12.06 -2.46
CA LEU A 29 -14.72 -11.37 -3.16
C LEU A 29 -14.51 -9.85 -3.07
N ILE A 30 -14.85 -9.15 -4.15
CA ILE A 30 -14.84 -7.67 -4.18
C ILE A 30 -16.26 -7.14 -4.47
N PRO A 31 -16.56 -5.87 -4.13
CA PRO A 31 -17.92 -5.34 -4.27
C PRO A 31 -18.46 -5.26 -5.71
N TYR A 32 -17.56 -5.31 -6.69
CA TYR A 32 -17.83 -4.95 -8.09
C TYR A 32 -18.03 -6.14 -9.02
N THR A 33 -17.82 -7.36 -8.52
CA THR A 33 -17.93 -8.61 -9.29
C THR A 33 -18.80 -9.61 -8.54
N GLU A 34 -19.48 -10.48 -9.26
CA GLU A 34 -20.16 -11.64 -8.65
C GLU A 34 -19.18 -12.81 -8.51
N THR A 35 -18.25 -12.91 -9.46
CA THR A 35 -17.18 -13.90 -9.42
C THR A 35 -16.11 -13.46 -8.41
N PRO A 36 -15.52 -14.38 -7.62
CA PRO A 36 -14.35 -14.09 -6.81
C PRO A 36 -13.22 -13.48 -7.64
N LEU A 37 -12.48 -12.54 -7.05
CA LEU A 37 -11.29 -12.00 -7.66
C LEU A 37 -10.17 -13.06 -7.66
N LEU A 38 -9.97 -13.69 -6.50
CA LEU A 38 -8.90 -14.64 -6.24
C LEU A 38 -9.42 -15.84 -5.45
N THR A 39 -8.76 -16.98 -5.64
CA THR A 39 -8.82 -18.12 -4.72
C THR A 39 -7.45 -18.29 -4.08
N ILE A 40 -7.36 -18.51 -2.77
CA ILE A 40 -6.10 -18.60 -2.04
C ILE A 40 -6.02 -19.93 -1.29
N SER A 41 -4.96 -20.68 -1.59
CA SER A 41 -4.56 -21.88 -0.88
C SER A 41 -3.50 -21.54 0.16
N LEU A 42 -3.75 -21.87 1.41
CA LEU A 42 -2.82 -21.66 2.51
C LEU A 42 -1.88 -22.86 2.69
N GLN A 43 -0.63 -22.56 3.00
CA GLN A 43 0.38 -23.53 3.45
C GLN A 43 1.00 -23.02 4.76
N PRO A 44 1.66 -23.85 5.57
CA PRO A 44 2.39 -23.38 6.75
C PRO A 44 3.37 -22.27 6.39
N GLY A 45 3.08 -21.05 6.84
CA GLY A 45 3.90 -19.86 6.60
C GLY A 45 3.93 -19.33 5.16
N LYS A 46 3.21 -19.93 4.20
CA LYS A 46 3.18 -19.51 2.78
C LYS A 46 1.75 -19.53 2.23
N ALA A 47 1.54 -18.98 1.04
CA ALA A 47 0.27 -19.12 0.34
C ALA A 47 0.46 -19.14 -1.18
N ARG A 48 -0.56 -19.61 -1.89
CA ARG A 48 -0.65 -19.46 -3.34
C ARG A 48 -2.00 -18.87 -3.68
N ALA A 49 -2.01 -17.79 -4.43
CA ALA A 49 -3.22 -17.18 -4.95
C ALA A 49 -3.40 -17.55 -6.42
N HIS A 50 -4.64 -17.84 -6.81
CA HIS A 50 -5.05 -18.01 -8.19
C HIS A 50 -6.00 -16.87 -8.57
N LEU A 51 -5.60 -16.05 -9.55
CA LEU A 51 -6.45 -15.02 -10.11
C LEU A 51 -7.53 -15.65 -10.99
N VAL A 52 -8.77 -15.56 -10.54
CA VAL A 52 -9.94 -16.16 -11.20
C VAL A 52 -10.36 -15.32 -12.41
N LEU A 53 -10.37 -14.00 -12.25
CA LEU A 53 -10.76 -13.07 -13.29
C LEU A 53 -9.55 -12.52 -14.06
N GLY A 54 -9.46 -12.84 -15.35
CA GLY A 54 -8.56 -12.16 -16.27
C GLY A 54 -9.05 -10.74 -16.61
N ARG A 55 -8.16 -9.88 -17.14
CA ARG A 55 -8.45 -8.46 -17.44
C ARG A 55 -9.78 -8.22 -18.16
N LYS A 56 -10.03 -8.96 -19.24
CA LYS A 56 -11.25 -8.81 -20.05
C LYS A 56 -12.52 -9.18 -19.27
N ALA A 57 -12.46 -10.26 -18.49
CA ALA A 57 -13.58 -10.71 -17.67
C ALA A 57 -13.87 -9.72 -16.54
N TYR A 58 -12.82 -9.26 -15.84
CA TYR A 58 -12.92 -8.23 -14.81
C TYR A 58 -13.56 -6.94 -15.33
N GLN A 59 -13.08 -6.41 -16.45
CA GLN A 59 -13.62 -5.17 -17.04
C GLN A 59 -15.10 -5.31 -17.43
N LYS A 60 -15.47 -6.50 -17.96
CA LYS A 60 -16.85 -6.81 -18.32
C LYS A 60 -17.77 -6.86 -17.09
N GLU A 61 -17.40 -7.61 -16.05
CA GLU A 61 -18.21 -7.72 -14.82
C GLU A 61 -18.34 -6.39 -14.09
N CYS A 62 -17.23 -5.65 -13.98
CA CYS A 62 -17.22 -4.33 -13.36
C CYS A 62 -17.95 -3.24 -14.19
N GLY A 63 -18.41 -3.56 -15.40
CA GLY A 63 -19.06 -2.60 -16.30
C GLY A 63 -18.15 -1.44 -16.73
N ILE A 64 -16.83 -1.62 -16.67
CA ILE A 64 -15.85 -0.58 -17.00
C ILE A 64 -15.83 -0.41 -18.53
N THR A 65 -16.45 0.67 -19.01
CA THR A 65 -16.40 1.05 -20.43
C THR A 65 -15.23 2.03 -20.64
N PRO A 66 -14.28 1.77 -21.55
CA PRO A 66 -13.22 2.72 -21.88
C PRO A 66 -13.79 4.07 -22.29
N GLY A 67 -13.24 5.18 -21.77
CA GLY A 67 -13.58 6.55 -22.19
C GLY A 67 -14.81 7.19 -21.53
N ARG A 68 -15.51 6.52 -20.60
CA ARG A 68 -16.55 7.20 -19.79
C ARG A 68 -15.91 8.04 -18.69
N SER A 69 -15.90 9.36 -18.87
CA SER A 69 -15.53 10.33 -17.84
C SER A 69 -16.66 10.46 -16.82
N GLY A 70 -16.43 10.01 -15.58
CA GLY A 70 -17.37 10.13 -14.47
C GLY A 70 -16.69 9.79 -13.13
N PHE A 71 -17.42 9.97 -12.02
CA PHE A 71 -16.98 9.48 -10.71
C PHE A 71 -16.84 7.95 -10.77
N SER A 72 -15.60 7.46 -10.87
CA SER A 72 -15.31 6.03 -10.93
C SER A 72 -14.68 5.58 -9.62
N GLU A 73 -15.46 4.84 -8.84
CA GLU A 73 -14.98 4.21 -7.62
C GLU A 73 -14.52 2.77 -7.86
N THR A 74 -14.77 2.23 -9.05
CA THR A 74 -14.35 0.90 -9.47
C THR A 74 -12.86 0.90 -9.85
N PRO A 75 -12.00 0.19 -9.12
CA PRO A 75 -10.58 0.14 -9.45
C PRO A 75 -10.35 -0.52 -10.83
N PRO A 76 -9.45 0.00 -11.67
CA PRO A 76 -9.07 -0.68 -12.91
C PRO A 76 -8.32 -1.99 -12.60
N PHE A 77 -8.23 -2.89 -13.57
CA PHE A 77 -7.58 -4.19 -13.39
C PHE A 77 -6.10 -4.08 -12.95
N ASP A 78 -5.40 -3.04 -13.41
CA ASP A 78 -3.98 -2.83 -13.08
C ASP A 78 -3.73 -2.62 -11.58
N VAL A 79 -4.75 -2.23 -10.81
CA VAL A 79 -4.66 -2.13 -9.35
C VAL A 79 -4.29 -3.45 -8.68
N ILE A 80 -4.64 -4.59 -9.26
CA ILE A 80 -4.24 -5.91 -8.72
C ILE A 80 -2.72 -6.05 -8.75
N LYS A 81 -2.08 -5.62 -9.83
CA LYS A 81 -0.61 -5.61 -9.93
C LYS A 81 -0.02 -4.63 -8.92
N GLU A 82 -0.60 -3.44 -8.79
CA GLU A 82 -0.14 -2.45 -7.82
C GLU A 82 -0.23 -2.98 -6.38
N THR A 83 -1.32 -3.67 -6.00
CA THR A 83 -1.44 -4.23 -4.64
C THR A 83 -0.47 -5.39 -4.38
N LEU A 84 -0.09 -6.15 -5.41
CA LEU A 84 0.98 -7.16 -5.32
C LEU A 84 2.36 -6.51 -5.11
N ILE A 85 2.63 -5.38 -5.76
CA ILE A 85 3.86 -4.60 -5.53
C ILE A 85 3.84 -4.02 -4.12
N GLN A 86 2.73 -3.38 -3.71
CA GLN A 86 2.53 -2.77 -2.39
C GLN A 86 2.62 -3.74 -1.21
N SER A 87 2.51 -5.04 -1.47
CA SER A 87 2.63 -6.11 -0.46
C SER A 87 3.97 -6.83 -0.49
N GLY A 88 4.86 -6.44 -1.41
CA GLY A 88 6.15 -7.09 -1.60
C GLY A 88 6.06 -8.49 -2.19
N ILE A 89 4.90 -8.90 -2.73
CA ILE A 89 4.75 -10.20 -3.42
C ILE A 89 5.42 -10.12 -4.81
N LEU A 90 5.24 -9.00 -5.50
CA LEU A 90 5.82 -8.76 -6.82
C LEU A 90 6.98 -7.77 -6.69
N GLU A 91 8.20 -8.27 -6.85
CA GLU A 91 9.43 -7.48 -6.73
C GLU A 91 9.81 -6.78 -8.03
N TYR A 92 10.53 -5.66 -7.92
CA TYR A 92 11.11 -4.96 -9.06
C TYR A 92 12.21 -5.82 -9.71
N PRO A 93 12.15 -6.13 -11.02
CA PRO A 93 13.10 -7.04 -11.67
C PRO A 93 14.57 -6.62 -11.53
N ASN A 94 14.83 -5.31 -11.51
CA ASN A 94 16.17 -4.74 -11.39
C ASN A 94 16.51 -4.25 -9.96
N LEU A 95 15.78 -4.70 -8.93
CA LEU A 95 16.08 -4.34 -7.54
C LEU A 95 17.51 -4.75 -7.15
N SER A 96 17.96 -5.93 -7.58
CA SER A 96 19.34 -6.39 -7.29
C SER A 96 20.41 -5.51 -7.94
N GLN A 97 20.13 -4.90 -9.10
CA GLN A 97 21.02 -3.91 -9.72
C GLN A 97 21.06 -2.63 -8.89
N PHE A 98 19.89 -2.12 -8.50
CA PHE A 98 19.79 -0.95 -7.62
C PHE A 98 20.62 -1.14 -6.33
N LEU A 99 20.48 -2.30 -5.68
CA LEU A 99 21.21 -2.59 -4.44
C LEU A 99 22.73 -2.62 -4.66
N LYS A 100 23.21 -3.08 -5.83
CA LYS A 100 24.64 -3.02 -6.17
C LYS A 100 25.11 -1.58 -6.34
N GLU A 101 24.31 -0.72 -6.95
CA GLU A 101 24.64 0.70 -7.12
C GLU A 101 24.64 1.43 -5.78
N LEU A 102 23.62 1.23 -4.94
CA LEU A 102 23.59 1.76 -3.58
C LEU A 102 24.82 1.32 -2.76
N HIS A 103 25.18 0.03 -2.86
CA HIS A 103 26.37 -0.51 -2.20
C HIS A 103 27.68 0.09 -2.72
N HIS A 104 27.73 0.42 -4.00
CA HIS A 104 28.87 1.09 -4.62
C HIS A 104 29.06 2.50 -4.05
N PHE A 105 27.98 3.30 -3.97
CA PHE A 105 28.02 4.64 -3.39
C PHE A 105 28.45 4.62 -1.91
N THR A 106 27.87 3.71 -1.12
CA THR A 106 28.17 3.61 0.32
C THR A 106 29.59 3.13 0.62
N ARG A 107 30.13 2.17 -0.15
CA ARG A 107 31.53 1.71 0.05
C ARG A 107 32.58 2.73 -0.38
N GLN A 108 32.36 3.43 -1.50
CA GLN A 108 33.33 4.43 -1.97
C GLN A 108 33.44 5.63 -1.01
N GLY A 109 32.34 6.00 -0.34
CA GLY A 109 32.34 7.06 0.68
C GLY A 109 33.23 6.78 1.90
N PHE A 110 33.57 5.52 2.18
CA PHE A 110 34.45 5.17 3.30
C PHE A 110 35.94 5.47 3.04
N GLN A 111 36.34 5.56 1.76
CA GLN A 111 37.74 5.74 1.37
C GLN A 111 38.08 7.16 0.91
N GLN A 112 37.07 7.96 0.56
CA GLN A 112 37.23 9.33 0.07
C GLN A 112 36.19 10.19 0.76
N SER A 113 36.59 11.31 1.36
CA SER A 113 35.73 12.33 2.00
C SER A 113 34.59 12.81 1.09
N ARG A 114 33.54 12.00 0.93
CA ARG A 114 32.39 12.26 0.08
C ARG A 114 31.18 12.67 0.90
N ARG A 115 30.30 13.41 0.22
CA ARG A 115 29.01 13.91 0.71
C ARG A 115 28.12 12.75 1.19
N PRO A 116 27.27 12.95 2.21
CA PRO A 116 26.27 11.96 2.57
C PRO A 116 25.34 11.64 1.41
N LEU A 117 24.88 10.39 1.30
CA LEU A 117 23.96 9.95 0.27
C LEU A 117 22.53 10.00 0.79
N CYS A 118 21.61 10.60 0.03
CA CYS A 118 20.19 10.58 0.34
C CYS A 118 19.40 9.83 -0.74
N LEU A 119 18.54 8.92 -0.32
CA LEU A 119 17.55 8.30 -1.21
C LEU A 119 16.37 9.26 -1.40
N ALA A 120 16.08 9.61 -2.64
CA ALA A 120 14.87 10.36 -3.00
C ALA A 120 13.86 9.42 -3.66
N LEU A 121 12.70 9.26 -3.02
CA LEU A 121 11.61 8.44 -3.56
C LEU A 121 10.60 9.32 -4.27
N ASP A 122 10.31 9.00 -5.53
CA ASP A 122 9.16 9.55 -6.23
C ASP A 122 7.83 9.08 -5.59
N THR A 123 6.75 9.83 -5.83
CA THR A 123 5.40 9.58 -5.35
C THR A 123 4.92 8.19 -5.73
N ASN A 124 5.29 7.67 -6.91
CA ASN A 124 4.89 6.32 -7.31
C ASN A 124 5.49 5.24 -6.39
N LEU A 125 6.72 5.41 -5.90
CA LEU A 125 7.35 4.45 -4.99
C LEU A 125 6.80 4.54 -3.56
N LEU A 126 6.44 5.74 -3.11
CA LEU A 126 5.73 5.92 -1.85
C LEU A 126 4.35 5.23 -1.91
N ARG A 127 3.63 5.36 -3.03
CA ARG A 127 2.37 4.64 -3.27
C ARG A 127 2.57 3.13 -3.41
N ASP A 128 3.69 2.68 -3.96
CA ASP A 128 4.07 1.27 -4.03
C ASP A 128 4.54 0.72 -2.68
N ARG A 129 4.56 1.53 -1.61
CA ARG A 129 5.02 1.14 -0.28
C ARG A 129 6.45 0.59 -0.29
N PHE A 130 7.32 1.24 -1.06
CA PHE A 130 8.70 0.83 -1.22
C PHE A 130 9.42 0.72 0.13
N TYR A 131 9.27 1.70 1.02
CA TYR A 131 9.95 1.69 2.32
C TYR A 131 9.59 0.48 3.20
N THR A 132 8.31 0.14 3.30
CA THR A 132 7.78 -0.98 4.08
C THR A 132 8.20 -2.30 3.45
N THR A 133 8.03 -2.46 2.12
CA THR A 133 8.34 -3.72 1.44
C THR A 133 9.84 -4.00 1.39
N GLN A 134 10.66 -2.95 1.43
CA GLN A 134 12.11 -3.02 1.37
C GLN A 134 12.80 -2.84 2.73
N GLN A 135 12.02 -2.83 3.83
CA GLN A 135 12.53 -2.58 5.18
C GLN A 135 13.67 -3.54 5.58
N GLY A 136 13.65 -4.77 5.05
CA GLY A 136 14.65 -5.80 5.34
C GLY A 136 16.09 -5.35 5.11
N TRP A 137 16.39 -4.62 4.04
CA TRP A 137 17.73 -4.08 3.82
C TRP A 137 17.85 -2.60 4.19
N ILE A 138 16.77 -1.81 4.10
CA ILE A 138 16.78 -0.39 4.49
C ILE A 138 17.17 -0.22 5.96
N SER A 139 16.68 -1.11 6.84
CA SER A 139 17.01 -1.09 8.27
C SER A 139 18.48 -1.34 8.59
N HIS A 140 19.26 -1.87 7.64
CA HIS A 140 20.69 -2.14 7.79
C HIS A 140 21.58 -1.08 7.13
N LEU A 141 20.99 -0.03 6.55
CA LEU A 141 21.77 1.06 5.98
C LEU A 141 22.51 1.83 7.09
N PRO A 142 23.75 2.30 6.83
CA PRO A 142 24.48 3.12 7.78
C PRO A 142 23.78 4.49 7.93
N GLN A 143 22.98 4.65 8.98
CA GLN A 143 22.10 5.82 9.19
C GLN A 143 22.84 7.16 9.27
N ASN A 144 24.14 7.15 9.55
CA ASN A 144 24.99 8.33 9.56
C ASN A 144 25.54 8.72 8.18
N GLN A 145 25.30 7.91 7.15
CA GLN A 145 25.82 8.10 5.79
C GLN A 145 24.75 8.02 4.72
N VAL A 146 23.68 7.27 4.97
CA VAL A 146 22.54 7.12 4.08
C VAL A 146 21.28 7.60 4.78
N GLY A 147 20.71 8.67 4.24
CA GLY A 147 19.43 9.21 4.66
C GLY A 147 18.38 9.13 3.54
N PHE A 148 17.26 9.78 3.78
CA PHE A 148 16.24 10.07 2.78
C PHE A 148 16.14 11.58 2.58
N VAL A 149 15.76 12.01 1.39
CA VAL A 149 15.42 13.40 1.10
C VAL A 149 14.08 13.44 0.37
N VAL A 150 13.22 14.40 0.73
CA VAL A 150 11.88 14.51 0.15
C VAL A 150 11.59 15.97 -0.20
N SER A 151 11.22 16.20 -1.46
CA SER A 151 10.67 17.48 -1.91
C SER A 151 9.23 17.69 -1.36
N PRO A 152 8.86 18.92 -0.96
CA PRO A 152 7.48 19.27 -0.61
C PRO A 152 6.48 18.99 -1.74
N HIS A 153 6.89 19.03 -3.00
CA HIS A 153 6.02 18.74 -4.14
C HIS A 153 5.56 17.27 -4.15
N ILE A 154 6.41 16.33 -3.74
CA ILE A 154 6.02 14.92 -3.52
C ILE A 154 4.94 14.82 -2.43
N LYS A 155 5.07 15.58 -1.33
CA LYS A 155 4.06 15.61 -0.27
C LYS A 155 2.73 16.20 -0.77
N MET A 156 2.77 17.20 -1.65
CA MET A 156 1.57 17.78 -2.27
C MET A 156 0.83 16.76 -3.16
N GLU A 157 1.55 15.89 -3.88
CA GLU A 157 0.96 14.82 -4.70
C GLU A 157 0.31 13.70 -3.87
N LEU A 158 0.77 13.53 -2.63
CA LEU A 158 0.19 12.63 -1.64
C LEU A 158 -0.99 13.24 -0.89
N ASN A 159 -1.39 14.48 -1.19
CA ASN A 159 -2.56 15.09 -0.58
C ASN A 159 -3.84 14.30 -0.86
N PHE A 160 -4.45 13.76 0.20
CA PHE A 160 -5.59 12.85 0.18
C PHE A 160 -6.90 13.49 0.70
N THR A 161 -6.99 14.82 0.78
CA THR A 161 -8.17 15.51 1.31
C THR A 161 -9.07 16.09 0.22
N LYS A 162 -8.95 15.61 -1.03
CA LYS A 162 -9.59 16.21 -2.22
C LYS A 162 -11.04 15.79 -2.35
N THR A 163 -11.39 14.55 -2.03
CA THR A 163 -12.70 13.97 -2.32
C THR A 163 -13.11 12.95 -1.26
N LYS A 164 -14.28 13.21 -0.67
CA LYS A 164 -14.94 12.31 0.28
C LYS A 164 -16.27 11.81 -0.25
N TYR A 165 -16.67 10.62 0.19
CA TYR A 165 -18.00 10.10 -0.04
C TYR A 165 -19.06 11.01 0.58
N ARG A 166 -20.09 11.29 -0.23
CA ARG A 166 -21.33 11.97 0.14
C ARG A 166 -22.49 11.05 -0.22
N GLU A 167 -23.69 11.32 0.28
CA GLU A 167 -24.86 10.46 0.03
C GLU A 167 -25.12 10.18 -1.46
N LYS A 168 -24.94 11.19 -2.33
CA LYS A 168 -25.05 11.01 -3.78
C LYS A 168 -24.04 10.00 -4.36
N HIS A 169 -22.82 9.98 -3.83
CA HIS A 169 -21.78 9.03 -4.23
C HIS A 169 -22.14 7.62 -3.75
N LEU A 170 -22.61 7.49 -2.51
CA LEU A 170 -23.01 6.19 -1.94
C LEU A 170 -24.21 5.58 -2.67
N SER A 171 -25.19 6.40 -3.02
CA SER A 171 -26.35 5.98 -3.81
C SER A 171 -25.96 5.50 -5.21
N TYR A 172 -25.02 6.18 -5.87
CA TYR A 172 -24.46 5.73 -7.14
C TYR A 172 -23.70 4.42 -6.98
N PHE A 173 -22.81 4.36 -5.99
CA PHE A 173 -21.96 3.21 -5.75
C PHE A 173 -22.77 1.96 -5.38
N ARG A 174 -23.85 2.10 -4.60
CA ARG A 174 -24.79 1.01 -4.29
C ARG A 174 -25.41 0.38 -5.54
N LYS A 175 -25.66 1.17 -6.60
CA LYS A 175 -26.20 0.68 -7.88
C LYS A 175 -25.15 -0.06 -8.73
N GLN A 176 -23.86 0.20 -8.51
CA GLN A 176 -22.77 -0.44 -9.23
C GLN A 176 -22.28 -1.73 -8.57
N MET A 177 -22.61 -1.95 -7.30
CA MET A 177 -22.23 -3.17 -6.60
C MET A 177 -22.97 -4.37 -7.17
N ALA A 178 -22.21 -5.29 -7.77
CA ALA A 178 -22.75 -6.56 -8.27
C ALA A 178 -23.15 -7.48 -7.09
N ALA A 179 -22.29 -7.58 -6.07
CA ALA A 179 -22.50 -8.49 -4.96
C ALA A 179 -23.35 -7.86 -3.83
N LYS A 180 -24.57 -8.39 -3.64
CA LYS A 180 -25.53 -7.94 -2.60
C LYS A 180 -24.96 -8.00 -1.18
N ALA A 181 -24.06 -8.94 -0.88
CA ALA A 181 -23.44 -9.11 0.43
C ALA A 181 -22.74 -7.83 0.94
N PHE A 182 -22.31 -6.96 0.02
CA PHE A 182 -21.62 -5.72 0.34
C PHE A 182 -22.56 -4.52 0.54
N GLN A 183 -23.77 -4.56 -0.02
CA GLN A 183 -24.67 -3.40 -0.05
C GLN A 183 -25.10 -2.94 1.35
N LYS A 184 -25.18 -3.86 2.33
CA LYS A 184 -25.52 -3.54 3.73
C LYS A 184 -24.49 -2.63 4.42
N TYR A 185 -23.24 -2.61 3.95
CA TYR A 185 -22.14 -1.87 4.60
C TYR A 185 -21.84 -0.51 3.97
N ILE A 186 -22.42 -0.21 2.81
CA ILE A 186 -22.04 0.99 2.03
C ILE A 186 -22.27 2.31 2.75
N SER A 187 -23.29 2.39 3.61
CA SER A 187 -23.57 3.59 4.40
C SER A 187 -22.41 3.97 5.31
N ARG A 188 -21.57 3.00 5.72
CA ARG A 188 -20.37 3.25 6.52
C ARG A 188 -19.28 3.97 5.73
N PHE A 189 -19.36 4.08 4.41
CA PHE A 189 -18.34 4.84 3.66
C PHE A 189 -18.58 6.35 3.75
N ASN A 190 -19.69 6.81 4.35
CA ASN A 190 -19.98 8.23 4.47
C ASN A 190 -18.83 9.02 5.13
N ASN A 191 -18.48 10.16 4.52
CA ASN A 191 -17.37 11.03 4.92
C ASN A 191 -15.98 10.36 4.92
N GLN A 192 -15.81 9.22 4.24
CA GLN A 192 -14.50 8.60 4.01
C GLN A 192 -13.90 9.03 2.67
N ASN A 193 -12.59 8.84 2.51
CA ASN A 193 -11.87 9.12 1.26
C ASN A 193 -12.35 8.23 0.12
N CYS A 194 -12.52 8.79 -1.08
CA CYS A 194 -12.76 8.01 -2.31
C CYS A 194 -11.48 7.31 -2.80
N LEU A 195 -11.59 6.42 -3.79
CA LEU A 195 -10.51 5.54 -4.30
C LEU A 195 -9.13 6.22 -4.41
N GLU A 196 -9.03 7.28 -5.19
CA GLU A 196 -7.75 7.95 -5.44
C GLU A 196 -7.16 8.55 -4.16
N ASP A 197 -8.00 9.12 -3.30
CA ASP A 197 -7.54 9.66 -2.01
C ASP A 197 -7.17 8.57 -1.01
N ARG A 198 -7.74 7.36 -1.10
CA ARG A 198 -7.29 6.21 -0.31
C ARG A 198 -5.89 5.76 -0.76
N ARG A 199 -5.65 5.72 -2.07
CA ARG A 199 -4.32 5.40 -2.64
C ARG A 199 -3.27 6.46 -2.29
N ARG A 200 -3.60 7.75 -2.39
CA ARG A 200 -2.72 8.84 -1.92
C ARG A 200 -2.43 8.74 -0.43
N ARG A 201 -3.44 8.41 0.38
CA ARG A 201 -3.26 8.22 1.83
C ARG A 201 -2.34 7.06 2.17
N LEU A 202 -2.38 5.95 1.41
CA LEU A 202 -1.40 4.86 1.58
C LEU A 202 0.03 5.36 1.36
N GLY A 203 0.28 6.13 0.30
CA GLY A 203 1.60 6.72 0.05
C GLY A 203 2.00 7.74 1.13
N PHE A 204 1.06 8.53 1.65
CA PHE A 204 1.33 9.44 2.77
C PHE A 204 1.72 8.70 4.05
N LEU A 205 1.03 7.61 4.38
CA LEU A 205 1.37 6.79 5.54
C LEU A 205 2.76 6.16 5.40
N GLU A 206 3.15 5.82 4.17
CA GLU A 206 4.48 5.33 3.87
C GLU A 206 5.56 6.39 4.14
N PHE A 207 5.33 7.61 3.66
CA PHE A 207 6.18 8.76 3.96
C PHE A 207 6.29 8.99 5.48
N GLU A 208 5.18 8.94 6.22
CA GLU A 208 5.20 9.13 7.68
C GLU A 208 5.99 8.03 8.41
N LYS A 209 5.94 6.78 7.95
CA LYS A 209 6.75 5.69 8.52
C LYS A 209 8.24 5.90 8.28
N MET A 210 8.60 6.35 7.08
CA MET A 210 9.98 6.69 6.72
C MET A 210 10.47 7.85 7.60
N ARG A 211 9.70 8.93 7.69
CA ARG A 211 9.96 10.11 8.51
C ARG A 211 10.19 9.81 9.99
N GLN A 212 9.45 8.86 10.55
CA GLN A 212 9.55 8.50 11.98
C GLN A 212 10.75 7.61 12.32
N LYS A 213 11.32 6.89 11.34
CA LYS A 213 12.28 5.80 11.59
C LYS A 213 13.65 6.00 10.95
N GLN A 214 13.80 6.96 10.06
CA GLN A 214 15.02 7.19 9.30
C GLN A 214 15.50 8.63 9.44
N TRP A 215 16.78 8.85 9.18
CA TRP A 215 17.27 10.20 8.91
C TRP A 215 16.63 10.71 7.62
N LEU A 216 15.75 11.70 7.73
CA LEU A 216 15.01 12.29 6.63
C LEU A 216 15.24 13.80 6.59
N ILE A 217 15.60 14.30 5.42
CA ILE A 217 15.70 15.73 5.10
C ILE A 217 14.41 16.13 4.35
N GLU A 218 13.59 16.97 4.97
CA GLU A 218 12.46 17.62 4.31
C GLU A 218 12.95 18.94 3.70
N LEU A 219 12.88 19.08 2.38
CA LEU A 219 13.33 20.27 1.67
C LEU A 219 12.35 21.44 1.83
N PRO A 220 12.82 22.70 1.74
CA PRO A 220 11.95 23.86 1.72
C PRO A 220 11.10 23.92 0.44
N THR A 221 9.96 24.59 0.52
CA THR A 221 9.15 24.93 -0.66
C THR A 221 9.92 25.95 -1.50
N LEU A 222 9.87 25.78 -2.83
CA LEU A 222 10.38 26.78 -3.77
C LEU A 222 9.56 28.08 -3.68
N ASP A 223 10.22 29.20 -3.93
CA ASP A 223 9.53 30.48 -4.07
C ASP A 223 8.67 30.51 -5.36
N GLU A 224 7.63 31.33 -5.40
CA GLU A 224 6.67 31.34 -6.53
C GLU A 224 7.33 31.66 -7.88
N ASP A 225 8.40 32.46 -7.87
CA ASP A 225 9.18 32.84 -9.04
C ASP A 225 10.16 31.75 -9.51
N GLU A 226 10.46 30.77 -8.65
CA GLU A 226 11.28 29.61 -8.99
C GLU A 226 10.46 28.45 -9.58
N LEU A 227 9.15 28.44 -9.35
CA LEU A 227 8.26 27.37 -9.81
C LEU A 227 8.30 27.24 -11.34
N GLN A 228 8.62 26.04 -11.78
CA GLN A 228 8.56 25.59 -13.16
C GLN A 228 7.19 24.94 -13.44
N GLY A 229 6.76 25.02 -14.69
CA GLY A 229 5.38 24.69 -15.08
C GLY A 229 4.88 23.29 -14.72
N SER A 230 5.76 22.29 -14.54
CA SER A 230 5.38 20.93 -14.13
C SER A 230 5.83 20.61 -12.69
N GLY A 231 5.08 19.73 -12.01
CA GLY A 231 5.42 19.23 -10.67
C GLY A 231 6.79 18.52 -10.65
N ASP A 232 7.05 17.67 -11.64
CA ASP A 232 8.32 16.96 -11.83
C ASP A 232 9.52 17.91 -11.91
N ASN A 233 9.41 18.98 -12.67
CA ASN A 233 10.48 19.97 -12.79
C ASN A 233 10.76 20.65 -11.45
N ASN A 234 9.71 20.93 -10.65
CA ASN A 234 9.86 21.52 -9.32
C ASN A 234 10.52 20.55 -8.33
N ILE A 235 10.22 19.25 -8.42
CA ILE A 235 10.87 18.22 -7.62
C ILE A 235 12.37 18.16 -7.94
N ILE A 236 12.72 18.12 -9.24
CA ILE A 236 14.12 18.08 -9.69
C ILE A 236 14.86 19.36 -9.30
N LEU A 237 14.23 20.53 -9.45
CA LEU A 237 14.80 21.80 -9.05
C LEU A 237 15.12 21.84 -7.55
N ASN A 238 14.20 21.38 -6.69
CA ASN A 238 14.44 21.25 -5.26
C ASN A 238 15.64 20.34 -4.95
N TYR A 239 15.74 19.19 -5.61
CA TYR A 239 16.86 18.28 -5.39
C TYR A 239 18.19 18.88 -5.86
N ARG A 240 18.20 19.64 -6.96
CA ARG A 240 19.39 20.35 -7.42
C ARG A 240 19.87 21.37 -6.39
N GLN A 241 18.97 22.21 -5.87
CA GLN A 241 19.30 23.17 -4.81
C GLN A 241 19.83 22.46 -3.56
N ALA A 242 19.21 21.35 -3.15
CA ALA A 242 19.65 20.59 -1.99
C ALA A 242 21.07 20.02 -2.13
N VAL A 243 21.44 19.51 -3.32
CA VAL A 243 22.80 19.04 -3.61
C VAL A 243 23.83 20.16 -3.42
N GLU A 244 23.51 21.36 -3.91
CA GLU A 244 24.39 22.53 -3.86
C GLU A 244 24.52 23.10 -2.44
N GLU A 245 23.40 23.30 -1.76
CA GLU A 245 23.33 23.98 -0.46
C GLU A 245 23.69 23.07 0.71
N GLN A 246 23.20 21.83 0.69
CA GLN A 246 23.36 20.90 1.81
C GLN A 246 24.55 19.94 1.64
N GLN A 247 25.24 20.02 0.50
CA GLN A 247 26.41 19.19 0.19
C GLN A 247 26.09 17.69 0.38
N ILE A 248 24.96 17.24 -0.18
CA ILE A 248 24.53 15.84 -0.23
C ILE A 248 24.56 15.34 -1.68
N ASP A 249 24.72 14.03 -1.86
CA ASP A 249 24.44 13.36 -3.13
C ASP A 249 23.06 12.69 -3.04
N ILE A 250 22.31 12.69 -4.15
CA ILE A 250 20.94 12.17 -4.18
C ILE A 250 20.86 10.98 -5.12
N LEU A 251 20.37 9.83 -4.65
CA LEU A 251 19.98 8.70 -5.48
C LEU A 251 18.46 8.73 -5.68
N LEU A 252 18.04 9.22 -6.84
CA LEU A 252 16.63 9.46 -7.18
C LEU A 252 15.99 8.21 -7.78
N LEU A 253 14.93 7.71 -7.16
CA LEU A 253 14.23 6.50 -7.55
C LEU A 253 12.83 6.79 -8.07
N SER A 254 12.52 6.25 -9.26
CA SER A 254 11.18 6.29 -9.83
C SER A 254 10.95 5.12 -10.79
N ARG A 255 9.67 4.79 -11.05
CA ARG A 255 9.27 3.93 -12.18
C ARG A 255 9.06 4.69 -13.49
N ASP A 256 8.89 6.00 -13.42
CA ASP A 256 8.61 6.87 -14.57
C ASP A 256 9.89 7.13 -15.36
N SER A 257 9.89 6.74 -16.64
CA SER A 257 11.07 6.94 -17.51
C SER A 257 11.32 8.40 -17.81
N ASP A 258 10.27 9.20 -17.94
CA ASP A 258 10.36 10.58 -18.41
C ASP A 258 10.87 11.45 -17.26
N PHE A 259 10.40 11.18 -16.03
CA PHE A 259 10.93 11.82 -14.82
C PHE A 259 12.41 11.48 -14.58
N ILE A 260 12.80 10.22 -14.75
CA ILE A 260 14.22 9.80 -14.63
C ILE A 260 15.07 10.49 -15.69
N ALA A 261 14.62 10.52 -16.96
CA ALA A 261 15.33 11.16 -18.06
C ALA A 261 15.54 12.66 -17.84
N GLN A 262 14.57 13.35 -17.23
CA GLN A 262 14.71 14.78 -16.88
C GLN A 262 15.80 15.04 -15.84
N ALA A 263 16.12 14.06 -14.99
CA ALA A 263 17.15 14.18 -13.96
C ALA A 263 18.55 13.73 -14.44
N GLU A 264 18.66 13.12 -15.61
CA GLU A 264 19.94 12.64 -16.15
C GLU A 264 20.91 13.80 -16.41
N GLY A 265 22.18 13.59 -16.07
CA GLY A 265 23.25 14.57 -16.30
C GLY A 265 23.34 15.71 -15.27
N ILE A 266 22.42 15.77 -14.30
CA ILE A 266 22.49 16.77 -13.21
C ILE A 266 23.54 16.32 -12.19
N ALA A 267 24.55 17.17 -11.95
CA ALA A 267 25.62 16.87 -11.01
C ALA A 267 25.09 16.62 -9.59
N GLY A 268 25.52 15.52 -8.96
CA GLY A 268 25.12 15.11 -7.60
C GLY A 268 23.71 14.50 -7.51
N ILE A 269 22.97 14.39 -8.62
CA ILE A 269 21.76 13.59 -8.71
C ILE A 269 22.06 12.34 -9.55
N HIS A 270 21.82 11.18 -8.96
CA HIS A 270 22.00 9.87 -9.55
C HIS A 270 20.61 9.27 -9.76
N PRO A 271 19.99 9.43 -10.95
CA PRO A 271 18.67 8.87 -11.18
C PRO A 271 18.77 7.37 -11.49
N PHE A 272 17.88 6.58 -10.89
CA PHE A 272 17.77 5.14 -11.13
C PHE A 272 16.32 4.75 -11.34
N ARG A 273 16.05 4.17 -12.52
CA ARG A 273 14.71 3.68 -12.88
C ARG A 273 14.47 2.28 -12.33
N LEU A 274 13.47 2.13 -11.45
CA LEU A 274 12.96 0.81 -11.09
C LEU A 274 12.03 0.29 -12.19
N GLN A 275 12.30 -0.90 -12.69
CA GLN A 275 11.49 -1.54 -13.71
C GLN A 275 10.15 -1.95 -13.14
N THR A 276 9.06 -1.57 -13.81
CA THR A 276 7.73 -2.04 -13.42
C THR A 276 7.65 -3.53 -13.73
N PRO A 277 7.29 -4.39 -12.75
CA PRO A 277 7.14 -5.82 -12.99
C PRO A 277 6.09 -6.11 -14.07
N ALA A 278 6.25 -7.26 -14.74
CA ALA A 278 5.26 -7.75 -15.68
C ALA A 278 3.89 -7.97 -14.99
N ASN A 279 2.82 -8.04 -15.78
CA ASN A 279 1.51 -8.37 -15.22
C ASN A 279 1.56 -9.78 -14.59
N PRO A 280 0.92 -9.98 -13.43
CA PRO A 280 0.92 -11.28 -12.78
C PRO A 280 0.32 -12.33 -13.70
N VAL A 281 0.93 -13.51 -13.70
CA VAL A 281 0.32 -14.73 -14.25
C VAL A 281 -0.87 -15.15 -13.37
N SER A 282 -1.69 -16.07 -13.85
CA SER A 282 -2.87 -16.52 -13.11
C SER A 282 -2.56 -17.17 -11.77
N GLN A 283 -1.35 -17.70 -11.56
CA GLN A 283 -0.89 -18.28 -10.30
C GLN A 283 0.19 -17.40 -9.67
N ILE A 284 -0.03 -16.98 -8.42
CA ILE A 284 0.82 -16.05 -7.69
C ILE A 284 1.30 -16.76 -6.43
N ASP A 285 2.60 -17.02 -6.35
CA ASP A 285 3.20 -17.55 -5.12
C ASP A 285 3.41 -16.40 -4.12
N ILE A 286 3.02 -16.64 -2.87
CA ILE A 286 3.15 -15.69 -1.77
C ILE A 286 4.15 -16.29 -0.78
N GLY A 287 5.32 -15.67 -0.70
CA GLY A 287 6.49 -16.18 0.01
C GLY A 287 6.31 -16.30 1.52
N ASN A 288 5.49 -15.43 2.12
CA ASN A 288 5.15 -15.52 3.53
C ASN A 288 3.75 -14.97 3.89
N TRP A 289 3.26 -15.25 5.09
CA TRP A 289 1.97 -14.74 5.57
C TRP A 289 1.93 -13.24 5.84
N GLU A 290 3.06 -12.59 6.09
CA GLU A 290 3.09 -11.13 6.24
C GLU A 290 2.75 -10.46 4.90
N GLN A 291 3.34 -10.93 3.80
CA GLN A 291 3.01 -10.52 2.44
C GLN A 291 1.52 -10.74 2.15
N LEU A 292 0.95 -11.88 2.56
CA LEU A 292 -0.50 -12.12 2.42
C LEU A 292 -1.33 -11.12 3.22
N SER A 293 -0.97 -10.82 4.48
CA SER A 293 -1.67 -9.80 5.27
C SER A 293 -1.55 -8.41 4.65
N GLN A 294 -0.36 -8.03 4.14
CA GLN A 294 -0.16 -6.77 3.40
C GLN A 294 -1.02 -6.71 2.15
N PHE A 295 -1.08 -7.81 1.40
CA PHE A 295 -1.85 -7.90 0.16
C PHE A 295 -3.34 -7.74 0.42
N LEU A 296 -3.90 -8.50 1.38
CA LEU A 296 -5.31 -8.37 1.76
C LEU A 296 -5.62 -6.98 2.32
N TYR A 297 -4.73 -6.37 3.10
CA TYR A 297 -4.89 -5.00 3.57
C TYR A 297 -4.92 -3.99 2.40
N CYS A 298 -3.95 -4.03 1.48
CA CYS A 298 -3.88 -3.11 0.35
C CYS A 298 -5.09 -3.29 -0.60
N LEU A 299 -5.51 -4.52 -0.86
CA LEU A 299 -6.77 -4.81 -1.55
C LEU A 299 -7.98 -4.21 -0.81
N THR A 300 -8.08 -4.45 0.50
CA THR A 300 -9.17 -3.95 1.34
C THR A 300 -9.23 -2.42 1.34
N ILE A 301 -8.09 -1.73 1.44
CA ILE A 301 -8.02 -0.27 1.37
C ILE A 301 -8.38 0.24 -0.02
N THR A 302 -8.04 -0.49 -1.09
CA THR A 302 -8.27 -0.03 -2.46
C THR A 302 -9.71 -0.27 -2.92
N TYR A 303 -10.27 -1.45 -2.64
CA TYR A 303 -11.69 -1.74 -2.91
C TYR A 303 -12.62 -1.16 -1.83
N GLY A 304 -12.08 -0.74 -0.69
CA GLY A 304 -12.78 -0.10 0.43
C GLY A 304 -13.31 -1.12 1.41
N MET A 305 -13.74 -2.25 0.87
CA MET A 305 -13.99 -3.49 1.57
C MET A 305 -13.79 -4.66 0.61
N ILE A 306 -13.46 -5.82 1.17
CA ILE A 306 -13.49 -7.12 0.50
C ILE A 306 -14.21 -8.11 1.41
N ALA A 307 -14.52 -9.29 0.88
CA ALA A 307 -14.98 -10.39 1.71
C ALA A 307 -14.13 -11.63 1.44
N ILE A 308 -13.93 -12.42 2.49
CA ILE A 308 -13.30 -13.72 2.44
C ILE A 308 -14.40 -14.76 2.65
N LEU A 309 -14.55 -15.65 1.69
CA LEU A 309 -15.47 -16.78 1.75
C LEU A 309 -14.66 -18.07 1.85
N GLN A 310 -14.84 -18.82 2.93
CA GLN A 310 -14.29 -20.16 3.08
C GLN A 310 -15.42 -21.10 3.51
N ASP A 311 -15.67 -22.14 2.72
CA ASP A 311 -16.79 -23.06 2.93
C ASP A 311 -18.15 -22.32 3.00
N LYS A 312 -18.66 -22.04 4.20
CA LYS A 312 -19.88 -21.26 4.46
C LYS A 312 -19.64 -19.98 5.27
N THR A 313 -18.41 -19.80 5.76
CA THR A 313 -18.00 -18.63 6.53
C THR A 313 -17.75 -17.44 5.61
N LEU A 314 -18.50 -16.36 5.82
CA LEU A 314 -18.27 -15.09 5.14
C LEU A 314 -17.73 -14.04 6.13
N ILE A 315 -16.53 -13.55 5.85
CA ILE A 315 -15.83 -12.55 6.65
C ILE A 315 -15.66 -11.29 5.82
N HIS A 316 -16.26 -10.18 6.23
CA HIS A 316 -16.06 -8.90 5.57
C HIS A 316 -14.90 -8.15 6.22
N LEU A 317 -13.96 -7.69 5.39
CA LEU A 317 -12.88 -6.79 5.80
C LEU A 317 -13.16 -5.41 5.24
N MET A 318 -13.27 -4.40 6.10
CA MET A 318 -13.48 -3.01 5.71
C MET A 318 -12.23 -2.18 5.98
N GLY A 319 -11.73 -1.55 4.92
CA GLY A 319 -10.56 -0.69 4.95
C GLY A 319 -10.92 0.76 5.31
N ILE A 320 -12.16 1.13 5.06
CA ILE A 320 -12.74 2.42 5.42
C ILE A 320 -14.10 2.22 6.09
N TRP A 321 -14.41 3.04 7.08
CA TRP A 321 -15.69 3.05 7.78
C TRP A 321 -15.91 4.43 8.42
N SER A 322 -17.16 4.74 8.75
CA SER A 322 -17.52 6.02 9.32
C SER A 322 -16.90 6.16 10.69
N GLY A 323 -16.22 7.29 10.94
CA GLY A 323 -15.50 7.50 12.18
C GLY A 323 -14.08 6.91 12.23
N LYS A 324 -13.56 6.31 11.13
CA LYS A 324 -12.16 5.87 11.09
C LYS A 324 -11.19 7.02 11.39
N LEU A 325 -10.43 6.88 12.47
CA LEU A 325 -9.56 7.93 13.00
C LEU A 325 -8.18 7.91 12.33
N PRO A 326 -7.43 9.05 12.32
CA PRO A 326 -6.06 9.07 11.80
C PRO A 326 -5.14 8.00 12.41
N GLY A 327 -5.28 7.71 13.72
CA GLY A 327 -4.52 6.65 14.40
C GLY A 327 -4.80 5.26 13.84
N ASP A 328 -6.04 4.97 13.44
CA ASP A 328 -6.43 3.68 12.86
C ASP A 328 -5.73 3.46 11.50
N TRP A 329 -5.51 4.54 10.74
CA TRP A 329 -4.73 4.48 9.49
C TRP A 329 -3.25 4.24 9.76
N LYS A 330 -2.67 4.91 10.77
CA LYS A 330 -1.27 4.72 11.17
C LYS A 330 -0.99 3.29 11.62
N ARG A 331 -1.93 2.68 12.35
CA ARG A 331 -1.86 1.27 12.81
C ARG A 331 -2.34 0.26 11.77
N GLU A 332 -2.66 0.70 10.55
CA GLU A 332 -3.15 -0.17 9.47
C GLU A 332 -4.35 -1.03 9.90
N GLU A 333 -5.26 -0.44 10.67
CA GLU A 333 -6.40 -1.17 11.22
C GLU A 333 -7.46 -1.45 10.16
N LEU A 334 -8.07 -2.62 10.29
CA LEU A 334 -9.23 -3.07 9.54
C LEU A 334 -10.40 -3.26 10.49
N LEU A 335 -11.60 -3.07 9.95
CA LEU A 335 -12.83 -3.40 10.64
C LEU A 335 -13.39 -4.69 10.06
N ILE A 336 -13.65 -5.67 10.92
CA ILE A 336 -14.04 -7.03 10.53
C ILE A 336 -15.47 -7.29 10.97
N PHE A 337 -16.25 -7.88 10.06
CA PHE A 337 -17.59 -8.37 10.33
C PHE A 337 -17.66 -9.85 9.98
N MET A 338 -18.28 -10.61 10.88
CA MET A 338 -18.57 -12.01 10.65
C MET A 338 -20.03 -12.26 11.08
N ASP A 339 -20.78 -13.01 10.29
CA ASP A 339 -22.20 -13.30 10.59
C ASP A 339 -22.29 -14.43 11.66
N GLU A 340 -22.93 -14.15 12.81
CA GLU A 340 -22.75 -14.80 14.12
C GLU A 340 -22.81 -16.35 14.27
N GLU A 341 -23.19 -17.12 13.26
CA GLU A 341 -23.66 -18.51 13.47
C GLU A 341 -22.58 -19.62 13.38
N GLU A 342 -21.28 -19.29 13.31
CA GLU A 342 -20.25 -20.32 13.09
C GLU A 342 -19.22 -20.45 14.21
N SER A 343 -18.97 -21.69 14.65
CA SER A 343 -17.98 -22.06 15.68
C SER A 343 -16.56 -21.56 15.41
N ALA A 344 -16.20 -21.36 14.14
CA ALA A 344 -14.94 -20.74 13.71
C ALA A 344 -14.76 -19.33 14.26
N HIS A 345 -15.86 -18.59 14.47
CA HIS A 345 -15.83 -17.22 14.99
C HIS A 345 -15.31 -17.22 16.42
N LEU A 346 -15.86 -18.07 17.29
CA LEU A 346 -15.44 -18.15 18.69
C LEU A 346 -13.93 -18.46 18.83
N ALA A 347 -13.38 -19.29 17.94
CA ALA A 347 -11.96 -19.61 17.94
C ALA A 347 -11.07 -18.40 17.56
N ILE A 348 -11.44 -17.67 16.50
CA ILE A 348 -10.74 -16.45 16.07
C ILE A 348 -10.80 -15.39 17.18
N MET A 349 -11.99 -15.20 17.73
CA MET A 349 -12.28 -14.23 18.78
C MET A 349 -11.46 -14.47 20.04
N ARG A 350 -11.38 -15.73 20.48
CA ARG A 350 -10.56 -16.12 21.61
C ARG A 350 -9.08 -15.81 21.37
N GLN A 351 -8.57 -16.08 20.16
CA GLN A 351 -7.16 -15.80 19.82
C GLN A 351 -6.87 -14.29 19.76
N LEU A 352 -7.77 -13.50 19.17
CA LEU A 352 -7.64 -12.04 19.14
C LEU A 352 -7.67 -11.43 20.55
N GLN A 353 -8.53 -11.96 21.43
CA GLN A 353 -8.61 -11.52 22.83
C GLN A 353 -7.31 -11.83 23.58
N ILE A 354 -6.75 -13.03 23.42
CA ILE A 354 -5.45 -13.40 24.02
C ILE A 354 -4.34 -12.45 23.54
N LEU A 355 -4.27 -12.17 22.24
CA LEU A 355 -3.26 -11.24 21.71
C LEU A 355 -3.42 -9.83 22.29
N LYS A 356 -4.66 -9.36 22.43
CA LYS A 356 -4.94 -8.05 23.02
C LYS A 356 -4.50 -7.98 24.48
N GLU A 357 -4.71 -9.05 25.26
CA GLU A 357 -4.26 -9.14 26.65
C GLU A 357 -2.73 -9.14 26.74
N MET A 358 -2.04 -9.87 25.85
CA MET A 358 -0.57 -9.87 25.79
C MET A 358 0.04 -8.52 25.39
N ASP A 359 -0.55 -7.82 24.41
CA ASP A 359 -0.08 -6.49 23.99
C ASP A 359 -0.21 -5.47 25.14
N LEU A 360 -1.30 -5.53 25.92
CA LEU A 360 -1.52 -4.68 27.09
C LEU A 360 -0.51 -4.96 28.21
N GLU A 361 -0.16 -6.22 28.45
CA GLU A 361 0.88 -6.58 29.41
C GLU A 361 2.26 -6.03 28.97
N HIS A 362 2.56 -6.08 27.67
CA HIS A 362 3.80 -5.50 27.14
C HIS A 362 3.83 -3.97 27.30
N GLU A 363 2.74 -3.25 27.01
CA GLU A 363 2.71 -1.79 27.19
C GLU A 363 2.85 -1.37 28.66
N LEU A 364 2.34 -2.16 29.61
CA LEU A 364 2.45 -1.88 31.05
C LEU A 364 3.83 -2.20 31.66
N VAL A 365 4.59 -3.12 31.06
CA VAL A 365 5.95 -3.48 31.51
C VAL A 365 7.01 -2.49 31.00
N PHE A 366 6.71 -1.77 29.92
CA PHE A 366 7.63 -0.82 29.28
C PHE A 366 7.18 0.66 29.38
N ALA A 367 6.12 0.95 30.13
CA ALA A 367 5.74 2.30 30.59
C ALA A 367 6.26 2.53 32.02
#